data_AF-A0A9E6AUX0-F1
#
_entry.id   AF-A0A9E6AUX0-F1
#
_cell.length_a   1.000
_cell.length_b   1.000
_cell.length_c   1.000
_cell.angle_alpha   90.00
_cell.angle_beta   90.00
_cell.angle_gamma   90.00
#
_symmetry.space_group_name_H-M   'P 1'
#
loop_
_entity.id
_entity.type
_entity.pdbx_description
1 polymer ?
#
loop_
_entity_poly.entity_id
_entity_poly.type
_entity_poly.pdbx_seq_one_letter_code
_entity_poly.pdbx_strand_id
1 'polypeptide(L)'
;MVEPWIIILALPFVIYFTRTLGIVASDFIPENSRIKSTLSILPICAILSFFIPAVLKGSPYEIGVSAFALLLYWFSNNAIVSMIIGIMGLLAIRFVF
;
A
#
# COMPACT_ATOMS: atom_id res chain seq x y z
N MET A 1 -1.98 -5.09 24.67
CA MET A 1 -2.84 -4.95 23.48
C MET A 1 -2.53 -3.59 22.90
N VAL A 2 -2.08 -3.51 21.64
CA VAL A 2 -1.72 -2.22 21.03
C VAL A 2 -3.01 -1.50 20.68
N GLU A 3 -3.14 -0.26 21.11
CA GLU A 3 -4.36 0.51 20.89
C GLU A 3 -4.52 0.88 19.40
N PRO A 4 -5.72 0.70 18.81
CA PRO A 4 -5.92 0.83 17.36
C PRO A 4 -5.57 2.22 16.78
N TRP A 5 -5.66 3.28 17.58
CA TRP A 5 -5.27 4.65 17.16
C TRP A 5 -3.77 4.78 16.93
N ILE A 6 -2.95 4.04 17.68
CA ILE A 6 -1.49 4.02 17.50
C ILE A 6 -1.16 3.42 16.14
N ILE A 7 -1.88 2.37 15.73
CA ILE A 7 -1.70 1.72 14.42
C ILE A 7 -2.07 2.68 13.29
N ILE A 8 -3.19 3.40 13.43
CA ILE A 8 -3.67 4.37 12.42
C ILE A 8 -2.69 5.54 12.23
N LEU A 9 -2.01 6.00 13.29
CA LEU A 9 -0.99 7.05 13.20
C LEU A 9 0.38 6.53 12.75
N ALA A 10 0.77 5.34 13.24
CA ALA A 10 2.08 4.76 12.93
C ALA A 10 2.18 4.28 11.49
N LEU A 11 1.11 3.70 10.91
CA LEU A 11 1.11 3.22 9.52
C LEU A 11 1.48 4.30 8.50
N PRO A 12 0.78 5.45 8.41
CA PRO A 12 1.11 6.48 7.45
C PRO A 12 2.48 7.08 7.73
N PHE A 13 2.89 7.21 8.99
CA PHE A 13 4.23 7.67 9.34
C PHE A 13 5.31 6.72 8.81
N VAL A 14 5.19 5.42 9.07
CA VAL A 14 6.12 4.39 8.60
C VAL A 14 6.13 4.31 7.07
N ILE A 15 4.96 4.37 6.42
CA ILE A 15 4.85 4.36 4.95
C ILE A 15 5.56 5.57 4.36
N TYR A 16 5.29 6.77 4.90
CA TYR A 16 5.93 8.00 4.45
C TYR A 16 7.45 7.92 4.65
N PHE A 17 7.90 7.52 5.83
CA PHE A 17 9.32 7.43 6.13
C PHE A 17 10.04 6.40 5.26
N THR A 18 9.42 5.24 5.01
CA THR A 18 9.94 4.19 4.13
C THR A 18 10.05 4.70 2.69
N ARG A 19 9.06 5.45 2.21
CA ARG A 19 9.07 6.03 0.86
C ARG A 19 10.16 7.09 0.72
N THR A 20 10.29 7.98 1.70
CA THR A 20 11.31 9.04 1.69
C THR A 20 12.71 8.46 1.79
N LEU A 21 12.94 7.48 2.68
CA LEU A 21 14.21 6.74 2.74
C LEU A 21 14.51 6.01 1.44
N GLY A 22 13.51 5.40 0.79
CA GLY A 22 13.69 4.73 -0.50
C GLY A 22 14.11 5.70 -1.61
N ILE A 23 13.52 6.89 -1.65
CA ILE A 23 13.87 7.94 -2.63
C ILE A 23 15.29 8.47 -2.35
N VAL A 24 15.58 8.82 -1.09
CA VAL A 24 16.90 9.34 -0.70
C VAL A 24 17.99 8.30 -0.92
N ALA A 25 17.75 7.03 -0.56
CA ALA A 25 18.70 5.94 -0.80
C ALA A 25 18.93 5.68 -2.29
N SER A 26 17.93 5.92 -3.15
CA SER A 26 18.09 5.78 -4.60
C SER A 26 18.95 6.88 -5.22
N ASP A 27 19.02 8.05 -4.58
CA ASP A 27 19.79 9.22 -5.04
C ASP A 27 21.30 9.08 -4.76
N PHE A 28 21.66 8.28 -3.75
CA PHE A 28 23.05 7.95 -3.43
C PHE A 28 23.67 6.84 -4.30
N ILE A 29 22.90 6.21 -5.20
CA ILE A 29 23.37 5.06 -5.99
C ILE A 29 23.62 5.45 -7.45
N PRO A 30 24.83 5.20 -7.99
CA PRO A 30 25.16 5.53 -9.37
C PRO A 30 24.27 4.78 -10.37
N GLU A 31 23.81 5.50 -11.40
CA GLU A 31 22.75 5.10 -12.33
C GLU A 31 23.03 3.78 -13.10
N ASN A 32 24.29 3.38 -13.22
CA ASN A 32 24.71 2.22 -14.04
C ASN A 32 24.94 0.93 -13.23
N SER A 33 24.54 0.87 -11.97
CA SER A 33 24.79 -0.30 -11.12
C SER A 33 23.57 -1.25 -11.07
N ARG A 34 23.81 -2.57 -11.15
CA ARG A 34 22.79 -3.61 -10.88
C ARG A 34 22.08 -3.41 -9.53
N ILE A 35 22.75 -2.75 -8.59
CA ILE A 35 22.24 -2.44 -7.25
C ILE A 35 21.06 -1.46 -7.33
N LYS A 36 21.05 -0.49 -8.25
CA LYS A 36 19.90 0.42 -8.47
C LYS A 36 18.68 -0.35 -8.96
N SER A 37 18.88 -1.33 -9.85
CA SER A 37 17.80 -2.21 -10.31
C SER A 37 17.20 -3.01 -9.15
N THR A 38 18.03 -3.64 -8.32
CA THR A 38 17.56 -4.37 -7.13
C THR A 38 16.88 -3.46 -6.12
N LEU A 39 17.42 -2.27 -5.85
CA LEU A 39 16.82 -1.32 -4.92
C LEU A 39 15.51 -0.72 -5.42
N SER A 40 15.31 -0.58 -6.73
CA SER A 40 14.01 -0.16 -7.29
C SER A 40 12.91 -1.21 -7.09
N ILE A 41 13.28 -2.48 -6.96
CA ILE A 41 12.32 -3.59 -6.80
C ILE A 41 12.00 -3.84 -5.31
N LEU A 42 12.94 -3.54 -4.40
CA LEU A 42 12.77 -3.71 -2.95
C LEU A 42 11.48 -3.09 -2.37
N PRO A 43 11.11 -1.84 -2.71
CA PRO A 43 9.89 -1.20 -2.20
C PRO A 43 8.64 -1.94 -2.65
N ILE A 44 8.58 -2.38 -3.91
CA ILE A 44 7.47 -3.18 -4.43
C ILE A 44 7.39 -4.51 -3.69
N CYS A 45 8.52 -5.18 -3.46
CA CYS A 45 8.56 -6.45 -2.74
C CYS A 45 8.10 -6.29 -1.28
N ALA A 46 8.51 -5.23 -0.60
CA ALA A 46 8.08 -4.93 0.76
C ALA A 46 6.56 -4.71 0.81
N ILE A 47 6.02 -3.86 -0.08
CA ILE A 47 4.58 -3.59 -0.16
C ILE A 47 3.80 -4.89 -0.41
N LEU A 48 4.24 -5.69 -1.39
CA LEU A 48 3.60 -6.97 -1.72
C LEU A 48 3.65 -7.96 -0.56
N SER A 49 4.75 -8.03 0.18
CA SER A 49 4.89 -8.92 1.34
C SER A 49 3.89 -8.62 2.46
N PHE A 50 3.42 -7.37 2.60
CA PHE A 50 2.37 -7.03 3.56
C PHE A 50 0.98 -7.12 2.94
N PHE A 51 0.83 -6.68 1.70
CA PHE A 51 -0.46 -6.62 1.01
C PHE A 51 -1.03 -8.02 0.73
N ILE A 52 -0.21 -8.95 0.23
CA ILE A 52 -0.64 -10.32 -0.11
C ILE A 52 -1.27 -11.04 1.10
N PRO A 53 -0.61 -11.18 2.26
CA PRO A 53 -1.21 -11.84 3.41
C PRO A 53 -2.37 -11.06 4.02
N ALA A 54 -2.40 -9.73 3.90
CA ALA A 54 -3.54 -8.93 4.35
C ALA A 54 -4.80 -9.20 3.52
N VAL A 55 -4.66 -9.25 2.19
CA VAL A 55 -5.77 -9.60 1.28
C VAL A 55 -6.20 -11.05 1.47
N LEU A 56 -5.27 -12.00 1.60
CA LEU A 56 -5.60 -13.42 1.80
C LEU A 56 -6.29 -13.72 3.15
N LYS A 57 -6.06 -12.89 4.18
CA LYS A 57 -6.75 -12.99 5.47
C LYS A 57 -8.10 -12.28 5.49
N GLY A 58 -8.39 -11.45 4.50
CA GLY A 58 -9.62 -10.70 4.40
C GLY A 58 -10.81 -11.57 3.98
N SER A 59 -12.01 -11.08 4.25
CA SER A 59 -13.26 -11.68 3.76
C SER A 59 -13.31 -11.65 2.23
N PRO A 60 -13.97 -12.61 1.54
CA PRO A 60 -14.11 -12.59 0.08
C PRO A 60 -14.67 -11.27 -0.46
N TYR A 61 -15.51 -10.58 0.32
CA TYR A 61 -16.01 -9.24 -0.03
C TYR A 61 -14.92 -8.15 0.04
N GLU A 62 -14.02 -8.22 1.02
CA GLU A 62 -12.90 -7.27 1.17
C GLU A 62 -11.89 -7.44 0.02
N ILE A 63 -11.64 -8.68 -0.40
CA ILE A 63 -10.81 -9.00 -1.58
C ILE A 63 -11.43 -8.38 -2.83
N GLY A 64 -12.74 -8.52 -3.02
CA GLY A 64 -13.47 -7.95 -4.15
C GLY A 64 -13.37 -6.42 -4.21
N VAL A 65 -13.53 -5.74 -3.07
CA VAL A 65 -13.38 -4.27 -3.01
C VAL A 65 -11.94 -3.82 -3.25
N SER A 66 -10.96 -4.57 -2.74
CA SER A 66 -9.55 -4.29 -2.99
C SER A 66 -9.21 -4.37 -4.48
N ALA A 67 -9.72 -5.41 -5.17
CA ALA A 67 -9.57 -5.59 -6.61
C ALA A 67 -10.28 -4.49 -7.40
N PHE A 68 -11.48 -4.09 -6.97
CA PHE A 68 -12.24 -3.00 -7.59
C PHE A 68 -11.52 -1.65 -7.45
N ALA A 69 -10.95 -1.35 -6.28
CA ALA A 69 -10.15 -0.14 -6.06
C ALA A 69 -8.91 -0.10 -6.96
N LEU A 70 -8.25 -1.25 -7.17
CA LEU A 70 -7.14 -1.41 -8.12
C LEU A 70 -7.57 -1.16 -9.57
N LEU A 71 -8.73 -1.67 -9.99
CA LEU A 71 -9.32 -1.41 -11.31
C LEU A 71 -9.62 0.07 -11.52
N LEU A 72 -10.16 0.75 -10.50
CA LEU A 72 -10.40 2.19 -10.54
C LEU A 72 -9.11 2.99 -10.61
N TYR A 73 -8.05 2.55 -9.91
CA TYR A 73 -6.73 3.15 -10.04
C TYR A 73 -6.22 3.05 -11.48
N TRP A 74 -6.34 1.87 -12.09
CA TRP A 74 -5.93 1.64 -13.47
C TRP A 74 -6.64 2.57 -14.46
N PHE A 75 -7.94 2.80 -14.27
CA PHE A 75 -8.72 3.66 -15.16
C PHE A 75 -8.49 5.15 -14.90
N SER A 76 -8.44 5.56 -13.63
CA SER A 76 -8.38 6.98 -13.25
C SER A 76 -6.95 7.55 -13.25
N ASN A 77 -5.91 6.70 -13.18
CA ASN A 77 -4.51 7.10 -12.92
C ASN A 77 -4.33 8.00 -11.67
N ASN A 78 -5.36 8.12 -10.83
CA ASN A 78 -5.38 9.03 -9.70
C ASN A 78 -5.46 8.21 -8.41
N ALA A 79 -4.32 8.14 -7.70
CA ALA A 79 -4.16 7.35 -6.48
C ALA A 79 -5.15 7.78 -5.39
N ILE A 80 -5.45 9.08 -5.30
CA ILE A 80 -6.31 9.65 -4.25
C ILE A 80 -7.74 9.14 -4.41
N VAL A 81 -8.26 9.13 -5.63
CA VAL A 81 -9.64 8.71 -5.91
C VAL A 81 -9.84 7.22 -5.63
N SER A 82 -8.91 6.38 -6.11
CA SER A 82 -8.92 4.94 -5.82
C SER A 82 -8.85 4.66 -4.32
N MET A 83 -8.02 5.39 -3.59
CA MET A 83 -7.85 5.23 -2.15
C MET A 83 -9.13 5.59 -1.38
N ILE A 84 -9.78 6.72 -1.72
CA ILE A 84 -11.05 7.12 -1.08
C ILE A 84 -12.13 6.07 -1.34
N ILE A 85 -12.28 5.61 -2.58
CA ILE A 85 -13.32 4.64 -2.94
C ILE A 85 -13.04 3.28 -2.29
N GLY A 86 -11.79 2.83 -2.25
CA GLY A 86 -11.39 1.59 -1.58
C GLY A 86 -11.67 1.63 -0.08
N ILE A 87 -11.30 2.73 0.59
CA ILE A 87 -11.56 2.91 2.03
C ILE A 87 -13.08 2.94 2.30
N MET A 88 -13.84 3.71 1.53
CA MET A 88 -15.30 3.79 1.67
C MET A 88 -15.98 2.44 1.42
N GLY A 89 -15.52 1.68 0.41
CA GLY A 89 -16.03 0.35 0.12
C GLY A 89 -15.77 -0.65 1.25
N LEU A 90 -14.56 -0.63 1.82
CA LEU A 90 -14.20 -1.50 2.94
C LEU A 90 -14.96 -1.11 4.22
N LEU A 91 -15.11 0.18 4.50
CA LEU A 91 -15.92 0.67 5.62
C LEU A 91 -17.39 0.28 5.49
N ALA A 92 -17.96 0.41 4.29
CA ALA A 92 -19.35 0.02 4.03
C ALA A 92 -19.57 -1.47 4.28
N ILE A 93 -18.65 -2.33 3.81
CA ILE A 93 -18.73 -3.78 4.07
C ILE A 93 -18.66 -4.07 5.56
N ARG A 94 -17.73 -3.42 6.28
CA ARG A 94 -17.54 -3.62 7.72
C ARG A 94 -18.67 -3.06 8.59
N PHE A 95 -19.49 -2.17 8.05
CA PHE A 95 -20.67 -1.66 8.74
C PHE A 95 -21.93 -2.51 8.46
N VAL A 96 -21.93 -3.23 7.34
CA VAL A 96 -23.05 -4.10 6.91
C VAL A 96 -22.89 -5.54 7.42
N PHE A 97 -21.65 -6.02 7.60
CA PHE A 97 -21.28 -7.33 8.14
C PHE A 97 -20.50 -7.20 9.45
#